data_AF-A0A345EBT6-F1
#
_entry.id   AF-A0A345EBT6-F1
#
_cell.length_a   1.000
_cell.length_b   1.000
_cell.length_c   1.000
_cell.angle_alpha   90.00
_cell.angle_beta   90.00
_cell.angle_gamma   90.00
#
_symmetry.space_group_name_H-M   'P 1'
#
loop_
_entity.id
_entity.type
_entity.pdbx_description
1 polymer ?
#
loop_
_entity_poly.entity_id
_entity_poly.type
_entity_poly.pdbx_seq_one_letter_code
_entity_poly.pdbx_strand_id
1 'polypeptide(L)' 'MEVRRTVPVTLDVDSDDDALLRNTVDEFLFAAQYVVDYAFQGEYVTTSKGQLQDETYDDVCDQTPQHGSCPECPEQSC' A
#
# COMPACT_ATOMS: atom_id res chain seq x y z
N MET A 1 17.62 26.21 14.15
CA MET A 1 16.24 26.19 13.63
C MET A 1 16.32 25.78 12.18
N GLU A 2 15.87 24.56 11.83
CA GLU A 2 15.77 24.15 10.41
C GLU A 2 14.47 24.71 9.83
N VAL A 3 14.58 25.47 8.75
CA VAL A 3 13.43 25.97 8.00
C VAL A 3 13.14 24.97 6.89
N ARG A 4 12.07 24.18 7.04
CA ARG A 4 11.56 23.34 5.95
C ARG A 4 10.57 24.15 5.14
N ARG A 5 10.82 24.29 3.83
CA ARG A 5 9.89 24.89 2.87
C ARG A 5 9.37 23.79 1.97
N THR A 6 8.06 23.58 1.98
CA THR A 6 7.37 22.76 0.99
C THR A 6 7.14 23.62 -0.24
N VAL A 7 7.74 23.24 -1.37
CA VAL A 7 7.51 23.87 -2.67
C VAL A 7 6.55 22.98 -3.46
N PRO A 8 5.38 23.48 -3.87
CA PRO A 8 4.50 22.71 -4.74
C PRO A 8 5.17 22.54 -6.11
N VAL A 9 5.26 21.29 -6.57
CA VAL A 9 5.76 20.95 -7.91
C VAL A 9 4.58 20.43 -8.71
N THR A 10 4.25 21.12 -9.80
CA THR A 10 3.26 20.62 -10.77
C THR A 10 3.97 19.65 -11.69
N LEU A 11 3.50 18.41 -11.71
CA LEU A 11 3.90 17.40 -12.70
C LEU A 11 3.05 17.60 -13.95
N ASP A 12 3.71 17.81 -15.09
CA ASP A 12 3.07 17.81 -16.41
C ASP A 12 3.01 16.36 -16.88
N VAL A 13 1.84 15.74 -16.72
CA VAL A 13 1.57 14.34 -17.03
C VAL A 13 0.33 14.25 -17.90
N ASP A 14 0.34 13.31 -18.85
CA ASP A 14 -0.82 13.03 -19.67
C ASP A 14 -1.97 12.48 -18.82
N SER A 15 -3.21 12.62 -19.30
CA SER A 15 -4.41 12.29 -18.49
C SER A 15 -4.48 10.82 -18.05
N ASP A 16 -4.00 9.91 -18.89
CA ASP A 16 -3.91 8.48 -18.54
C ASP A 16 -2.84 8.24 -17.45
N ASP A 17 -1.70 8.95 -17.51
CA ASP A 17 -0.63 8.86 -16.52
C ASP A 17 -1.02 9.54 -15.18
N ASP A 18 -1.78 10.64 -15.20
CA ASP A 18 -2.37 11.26 -14.00
C ASP A 18 -3.34 10.30 -13.30
N ALA A 19 -4.20 9.63 -14.07
CA ALA A 19 -5.12 8.64 -13.53
C ALA A 19 -4.37 7.45 -12.92
N LEU A 20 -3.32 6.98 -13.59
CA LEU A 20 -2.47 5.90 -13.10
C LEU A 20 -1.74 6.28 -11.81
N LEU A 21 -1.16 7.48 -11.75
CA LEU A 21 -0.43 7.96 -10.59
C LEU A 21 -1.36 8.10 -9.38
N ARG A 22 -2.58 8.63 -9.57
CA ARG A 22 -3.58 8.72 -8.51
C ARG A 22 -4.00 7.35 -8.00
N ASN A 23 -4.30 6.42 -8.91
CA ASN A 23 -4.68 5.06 -8.53
C ASN A 23 -3.57 4.36 -7.73
N THR A 24 -2.31 4.51 -8.17
CA THR A 24 -1.16 3.94 -7.44
C THR A 24 -1.01 4.53 -6.04
N VAL A 25 -1.24 5.84 -5.87
CA VAL A 25 -1.20 6.49 -4.55
C VAL A 25 -2.37 6.01 -3.68
N ASP A 26 -3.57 5.89 -4.23
CA ASP A 26 -4.75 5.40 -3.52
C ASP A 26 -4.54 3.93 -3.07
N GLU A 27 -3.94 3.10 -3.91
CA GLU A 27 -3.56 1.72 -3.60
C GLU A 27 -2.56 1.64 -2.43
N PHE A 28 -1.52 2.48 -2.47
CA PHE A 28 -0.55 2.57 -1.38
C PHE A 28 -1.20 2.99 -0.06
N LEU A 29 -2.10 3.98 -0.11
CA LEU A 29 -2.84 4.46 1.05
C LEU A 29 -3.78 3.38 1.60
N PHE A 30 -4.46 2.65 0.73
CA PHE A 30 -5.30 1.51 1.10
C PHE A 30 -4.48 0.45 1.82
N ALA A 31 -3.34 0.00 1.25
CA ALA A 31 -2.47 -0.98 1.87
C ALA A 31 -1.97 -0.53 3.25
N ALA A 32 -1.52 0.71 3.37
CA ALA A 32 -1.04 1.25 4.64
C ALA A 32 -2.15 1.28 5.71
N GLN A 33 -3.36 1.69 5.32
CA GLN A 33 -4.49 1.72 6.25
C GLN A 33 -4.92 0.31 6.63
N TYR A 34 -4.96 -0.62 5.69
CA TYR A 34 -5.31 -2.03 5.93
C TYR A 34 -4.37 -2.69 6.94
N VAL A 35 -3.06 -2.52 6.77
CA VAL A 35 -2.07 -3.09 7.71
C VAL A 35 -2.22 -2.50 9.11
N VAL A 36 -2.49 -1.20 9.22
CA VAL A 36 -2.74 -0.54 10.50
C VAL A 36 -4.03 -1.09 11.13
N ASP A 37 -5.12 -1.12 10.38
CA ASP A 37 -6.40 -1.61 10.89
C ASP A 37 -6.29 -3.07 11.35
N TYR A 38 -5.58 -3.91 10.59
CA TYR A 38 -5.27 -5.29 10.96
C TYR A 38 -4.47 -5.36 12.28
N ALA A 39 -3.41 -4.55 12.40
CA ALA A 39 -2.59 -4.50 13.60
C ALA A 39 -3.37 -4.09 14.87
N PHE A 40 -4.48 -3.35 14.72
CA PHE A 40 -5.31 -2.85 15.81
C PHE A 40 -6.59 -3.66 16.08
N GLN A 41 -6.85 -4.76 15.35
CA GLN A 41 -8.05 -5.60 15.56
C GLN A 41 -8.00 -6.49 16.82
N GLY A 42 -6.83 -6.62 17.48
CA GLY A 42 -6.64 -7.46 18.66
C GLY A 42 -6.57 -6.69 20.00
N GLU A 43 -6.59 -7.44 21.12
CA GLU A 43 -6.30 -6.90 22.46
C GLU A 43 -4.84 -6.41 22.59
N TYR A 44 -3.97 -6.90 21.70
CA TYR A 44 -2.56 -6.51 21.59
C TYR A 44 -2.25 -6.03 20.18
N VAL A 45 -1.51 -4.93 20.08
CA VAL A 45 -1.06 -4.38 18.79
C VAL A 45 0.17 -5.15 18.32
N THR A 46 0.07 -5.83 17.18
CA THR A 46 1.23 -6.44 16.54
C THR A 46 2.13 -5.33 16.01
N THR A 47 3.27 -5.08 16.64
CA THR A 47 4.24 -4.07 16.21
C THR A 47 5.38 -4.65 15.36
N SER A 48 5.40 -5.97 15.18
CA SER A 48 6.43 -6.65 14.38
C SER A 48 6.13 -6.48 12.89
N LYS A 49 7.01 -5.76 12.19
CA LYS A 49 6.91 -5.55 10.74
C LYS A 49 6.84 -6.86 9.96
N GLY A 50 7.63 -7.87 10.35
CA GLY A 50 7.68 -9.15 9.65
C GLY A 50 6.37 -9.91 9.78
N GLN A 51 5.83 -9.96 11.00
CA GLN A 51 4.55 -10.62 11.26
C GLN A 51 3.39 -9.93 10.56
N LEU A 52 3.30 -8.59 10.63
CA LEU A 52 2.28 -7.85 9.89
C LEU A 52 2.38 -8.08 8.39
N GLN A 53 3.60 -8.10 7.84
CA GLN A 53 3.81 -8.37 6.43
C GLN A 53 3.29 -9.77 6.06
N ASP A 54 3.68 -10.81 6.80
CA ASP A 54 3.27 -12.20 6.51
C ASP A 54 1.74 -12.38 6.62
N GLU A 55 1.09 -11.65 7.52
CA GLU A 55 -0.35 -11.76 7.78
C GLU A 55 -1.22 -10.93 6.83
N THR A 56 -0.69 -9.89 6.19
CA THR A 56 -1.49 -8.91 5.41
C THR A 56 -1.09 -8.78 3.95
N TYR A 57 0.07 -9.31 3.55
CA TYR A 57 0.60 -9.14 2.19
C TYR A 57 -0.32 -9.77 1.14
N ASP A 58 -0.79 -10.99 1.37
CA ASP A 58 -1.68 -11.71 0.45
C ASP A 58 -3.04 -10.99 0.33
N ASP A 59 -3.61 -10.55 1.46
CA ASP A 59 -4.88 -9.82 1.49
C ASP A 59 -4.82 -8.47 0.78
N VAL A 60 -3.71 -7.74 0.94
CA VAL A 60 -3.48 -6.49 0.20
C VAL A 60 -3.33 -6.80 -1.29
N CYS A 61 -2.54 -7.82 -1.65
CA CYS A 61 -2.38 -8.24 -3.04
C CYS A 61 -3.71 -8.54 -3.73
N ASP A 62 -4.60 -9.29 -3.08
CA ASP A 62 -5.90 -9.68 -3.64
C ASP A 62 -6.85 -8.51 -3.85
N GLN A 63 -6.73 -7.47 -3.01
CA GLN A 63 -7.64 -6.31 -3.02
C GLN A 63 -7.15 -5.17 -3.92
N THR A 64 -5.93 -5.25 -4.43
CA THR A 64 -5.33 -4.19 -5.26
C THR A 64 -5.24 -4.60 -6.73
N PRO A 65 -5.73 -3.79 -7.68
CA PRO A 65 -5.64 -4.09 -9.11
C PRO A 65 -4.17 -4.05 -9.56
N GLN A 66 -3.65 -5.24 -9.83
CA GLN A 66 -2.25 -5.56 -10.08
C GLN A 66 -1.53 -4.59 -11.01
N HIS A 67 -0.66 -3.75 -10.45
CA HIS A 67 0.43 -3.11 -11.17
C HIS A 67 1.78 -3.74 -10.78
N GLY A 68 1.89 -5.05 -11.04
CA GLY A 68 3.17 -5.71 -11.30
C GLY A 68 4.05 -6.12 -10.12
N SER A 69 3.59 -6.06 -8.86
CA SER A 69 4.41 -6.43 -7.70
C SER A 69 4.02 -7.70 -6.95
N CYS A 70 2.83 -8.27 -7.17
CA CYS A 70 2.45 -9.52 -6.53
C CYS A 70 2.79 -10.71 -7.43
N PRO A 71 3.61 -11.68 -6.99
CA PRO A 71 3.76 -12.93 -7.72
C PRO A 71 2.40 -13.64 -7.71
N GLU A 72 1.90 -14.05 -8.88
CA GLU A 72 0.72 -14.92 -8.93
C GLU A 72 1.03 -16.20 -8.12
N CYS A 73 0.42 -16.34 -6.95
CA CYS A 73 0.51 -17.57 -6.16
C CYS A 73 -0.26 -18.66 -6.93
N PRO A 74 0.40 -19.72 -7.42
CA PRO A 74 -0.32 -20.81 -8.08
C PRO A 74 -1.21 -21.51 -7.04
N GLU A 75 -2.47 -21.76 -7.43
CA GLU A 75 -3.62 -22.25 -6.64
C GLU A 75 -3.44 -23.62 -5.93
N GLN A 76 -2.23 -24.08 -5.59
CA GLN A 76 -1.98 -25.40 -5.03
C GLN A 76 -1.22 -25.43 -3.69
N SER A 77 -1.07 -24.29 -3.00
CA SER A 77 -0.47 -24.31 -1.66
C SER A 77 -1.01 -23.19 -0.77
N CYS A 78 -2.27 -23.33 -0.35
CA CYS A 78 -2.81 -22.72 0.88
C CYS A 78 -3.07 -23.85 1.89
#